data_AF-A0A7C3E9K3-F1
#
_entry.id   AF-A0A7C3E9K3-F1
#
_cell.length_a   1.000
_cell.length_b   1.000
_cell.length_c   1.000
_cell.angle_alpha   90.00
_cell.angle_beta   90.00
_cell.angle_gamma   90.00
#
_symmetry.space_group_name_H-M   'P 1'
#
loop_
_entity.id
_entity.type
_entity.pdbx_description
1 polymer ?
#
loop_
_entity_poly.entity_id
_entity_poly.type
_entity_poly.pdbx_seq_one_letter_code
_entity_poly.pdbx_strand_id
1 'polypeptide(L)'
;MEKILRNLLMYLIIGLACAGSKAAAQSAFSPVDEADEETVNVKAVRVSYDREDNMMIAQGNVEMKQGGRTLVTDYLRVNLATN
;
A
#
# COMPACT_ATOMS: atom_id res chain seq x y z
N MET A 1 52.68 -32.29 16.44
CA MET A 1 51.23 -32.21 16.72
C MET A 1 50.78 -30.83 17.21
N GLU A 2 51.63 -30.03 17.85
CA GLU A 2 51.24 -28.68 18.36
C GLU A 2 50.93 -27.64 17.28
N LYS A 3 51.57 -27.73 16.10
CA LYS A 3 51.34 -26.78 14.99
C LYS A 3 49.94 -26.89 14.37
N ILE A 4 49.32 -28.09 14.40
CA ILE A 4 47.99 -28.33 13.83
C ILE A 4 46.92 -27.75 14.76
N LEU A 5 47.08 -27.91 16.08
CA LEU A 5 46.18 -27.35 17.09
C LEU A 5 46.23 -25.81 17.12
N ARG A 6 47.43 -25.22 16.94
CA ARG A 6 47.60 -23.77 16.84
C ARG A 6 46.95 -23.18 15.58
N ASN A 7 47.05 -23.86 14.45
CA ASN A 7 46.40 -23.42 13.21
C ASN A 7 44.87 -23.54 13.30
N LEU A 8 44.34 -24.58 13.97
CA LEU A 8 42.90 -24.76 14.17
C LEU A 8 42.31 -23.65 15.07
N LEU A 9 43.04 -23.25 16.12
CA LEU A 9 42.61 -22.18 17.02
C LEU A 9 42.60 -20.80 16.34
N MET A 10 43.49 -20.59 15.36
CA MET A 10 43.59 -19.33 14.61
C MET A 10 42.40 -19.14 13.66
N TYR A 11 41.88 -20.20 13.06
CA TYR A 11 40.67 -20.13 12.22
C TYR A 11 39.38 -19.88 13.04
N LEU A 12 39.34 -20.34 14.29
CA LEU A 12 38.17 -20.14 15.16
C LEU A 12 37.99 -18.68 15.58
N ILE A 13 39.08 -17.92 15.71
CA ILE A 13 39.04 -16.50 16.12
C ILE A 13 38.69 -15.57 14.94
N ILE A 14 39.04 -15.94 13.71
CA ILE A 14 38.75 -15.15 12.49
C ILE A 14 37.27 -15.26 12.08
N GLY A 15 36.56 -16.31 12.51
CA GLY A 15 35.14 -16.51 12.19
C GLY A 15 34.15 -15.61 12.96
N LEU A 16 34.60 -14.85 13.97
CA LEU A 16 33.71 -14.16 14.92
C LEU A 16 33.64 -12.64 14.75
N ALA A 17 33.98 -12.09 13.58
CA ALA A 17 34.06 -10.63 13.37
C ALA A 17 33.13 -10.05 12.29
N CYS A 18 32.22 -10.83 11.70
CA CYS A 18 31.25 -10.33 10.71
C CYS A 18 29.79 -10.42 11.18
N ALA A 19 29.53 -10.33 12.49
CA ALA A 19 28.23 -9.90 13.00
C ALA A 19 28.13 -8.37 12.92
N GLY A 20 28.44 -7.82 11.74
CA GLY A 20 28.27 -6.42 11.43
C GLY A 20 26.79 -6.15 11.26
N SER A 21 26.20 -5.57 12.31
CA SER A 21 24.84 -5.04 12.33
C SER A 21 24.57 -4.32 11.01
N LYS A 22 23.72 -4.92 10.16
CA LYS A 22 22.98 -4.15 9.17
C LYS A 22 22.03 -3.27 9.98
N ALA A 23 22.56 -2.16 10.47
CA ALA A 23 21.78 -1.06 11.00
C ALA A 23 20.72 -0.78 9.95
N ALA A 24 19.48 -1.12 10.30
CA ALA A 24 18.32 -0.85 9.50
C ALA A 24 18.31 0.65 9.25
N ALA A 25 18.69 1.07 8.04
CA ALA A 25 18.22 2.31 7.48
C ALA A 25 16.70 2.14 7.36
N GLN A 26 16.02 2.36 8.47
CA GLN A 26 14.57 2.32 8.56
C GLN A 26 14.10 3.47 7.68
N SER A 27 13.64 3.09 6.49
CA SER A 27 13.09 3.99 5.49
C SER A 27 12.13 4.95 6.18
N ALA A 28 12.48 6.24 6.21
CA ALA A 28 11.63 7.31 6.75
C ALA A 28 10.37 7.54 5.90
N PHE A 29 10.23 6.77 4.83
CA PHE A 29 9.04 6.64 4.02
C PHE A 29 8.65 5.17 4.09
N SER A 30 7.68 4.85 4.95
CA SER A 30 6.90 3.65 4.71
C SER A 30 6.32 3.77 3.29
N PRO A 31 6.39 2.73 2.45
CA PRO A 31 5.52 2.71 1.28
C PRO A 31 4.12 2.99 1.80
N VAL A 32 3.46 4.01 1.25
CA VAL A 32 2.02 4.17 1.44
C VAL A 32 1.47 2.83 0.99
N ASP A 33 0.84 2.10 1.92
CA ASP A 33 0.28 0.78 1.67
C ASP A 33 -0.41 0.84 0.31
N GLU A 34 0.08 0.00 -0.60
CA GLU A 34 -0.42 -0.07 -1.98
C GLU A 34 -1.93 -0.07 -1.87
N ALA A 35 -2.56 0.93 -2.48
CA ALA A 35 -3.97 1.21 -2.33
C ALA A 35 -4.73 -0.10 -2.45
N ASP A 36 -5.21 -0.60 -1.32
CA ASP A 36 -6.19 -1.67 -1.29
C ASP A 36 -7.24 -1.28 -2.34
N GLU A 37 -7.68 -2.22 -3.16
CA GLU A 37 -8.77 -2.02 -4.11
C GLU A 37 -10.05 -1.74 -3.31
N GLU A 38 -10.12 -0.54 -2.74
CA GLU A 38 -11.14 -0.11 -1.82
C GLU A 38 -12.40 0.07 -2.65
N THR A 39 -13.36 -0.82 -2.39
CA THR A 39 -14.63 -0.81 -3.11
C THR A 39 -15.31 0.55 -2.96
N VAL A 40 -15.66 1.15 -4.10
CA VAL A 40 -16.43 2.40 -4.12
C VAL A 40 -17.90 2.07 -3.91
N ASN A 41 -18.51 2.62 -2.85
CA ASN A 41 -19.93 2.48 -2.56
C ASN A 41 -20.63 3.83 -2.78
N VAL A 42 -21.67 3.86 -3.61
CA VAL A 42 -22.46 5.08 -3.88
C VAL A 42 -23.91 4.84 -3.52
N LYS A 43 -24.47 5.73 -2.68
CA LYS A 43 -25.89 5.79 -2.35
C LYS A 43 -26.46 7.13 -2.80
N ALA A 44 -27.64 7.10 -3.41
CA ALA A 44 -28.35 8.29 -3.87
C ALA A 44 -29.84 7.97 -4.07
N VAL A 45 -30.67 9.00 -4.21
CA VAL A 45 -32.08 8.84 -4.60
C VAL A 45 -32.19 8.31 -6.03
N ARG A 46 -31.34 8.79 -6.94
CA ARG A 46 -31.28 8.35 -8.33
C ARG A 46 -29.84 8.11 -8.77
N VAL A 47 -29.61 6.99 -9.45
CA VAL A 47 -28.36 6.68 -10.14
C VAL A 47 -28.69 6.34 -11.60
N SER A 48 -27.93 6.90 -12.52
CA SER A 48 -28.02 6.62 -13.96
C SER A 48 -26.63 6.44 -14.55
N TYR A 49 -26.55 5.65 -15.62
CA TYR A 49 -25.31 5.40 -16.34
C TYR A 49 -25.46 5.77 -17.80
N ASP A 50 -24.60 6.67 -18.26
CA ASP A 50 -24.45 7.00 -19.67
C ASP A 50 -23.37 6.08 -20.27
N ARG A 51 -23.79 5.21 -21.19
CA ARG A 51 -22.91 4.24 -21.85
C ARG A 51 -22.05 4.87 -22.93
N GLU A 52 -22.52 5.95 -23.56
CA GLU A 52 -21.79 6.62 -24.63
C GLU A 52 -20.58 7.35 -24.05
N ASP A 53 -20.82 8.11 -22.98
CA ASP A 53 -19.78 8.89 -22.31
C ASP A 53 -19.03 8.12 -21.20
N ASN A 54 -19.45 6.91 -20.84
CA ASN A 54 -18.96 6.14 -19.68
C ASN A 54 -19.07 6.93 -18.36
N MET A 55 -20.19 7.62 -18.17
CA MET A 55 -20.42 8.49 -17.01
C MET A 55 -21.47 7.93 -16.07
N MET A 56 -21.15 7.82 -14.79
CA MET A 56 -22.14 7.61 -13.73
C MET A 56 -22.63 8.97 -13.21
N ILE A 57 -23.94 9.13 -13.11
CA ILE A 57 -24.59 10.32 -12.55
C ILE A 57 -25.46 9.89 -11.37
N ALA A 58 -25.19 10.47 -10.20
CA ALA A 58 -25.97 10.27 -8.98
C ALA A 58 -26.57 11.59 -8.48
N GLN A 59 -27.84 11.57 -8.07
CA GLN A 59 -28.60 12.76 -7.69
C GLN A 59 -29.43 12.54 -6.42
N GLY A 60 -29.47 13.57 -5.58
CA GLY A 60 -30.25 13.65 -4.36
C GLY A 60 -29.62 12.86 -3.21
N ASN A 61 -29.20 13.59 -2.16
CA ASN A 61 -28.59 13.03 -0.94
C ASN A 61 -27.52 11.98 -1.26
N VAL A 62 -26.54 12.34 -2.11
CA VAL A 62 -25.49 11.42 -2.54
C VAL A 62 -24.47 11.23 -1.42
N GLU A 63 -24.17 9.98 -1.10
CA GLU A 63 -23.11 9.56 -0.19
C GLU A 63 -22.20 8.57 -0.92
N MET A 64 -20.93 8.92 -1.13
CA MET A 64 -19.91 8.05 -1.72
C MET A 64 -18.86 7.69 -0.67
N LYS A 65 -18.54 6.40 -0.56
CA LYS A 65 -17.50 5.87 0.32
C LYS A 65 -16.45 5.12 -0.47
N GLN A 66 -15.19 5.37 -0.14
CA GLN A 66 -14.05 4.62 -0.63
C GLN A 66 -13.05 4.54 0.52
N GLY A 67 -12.88 3.32 1.04
CA GLY A 67 -12.13 3.07 2.26
C GLY A 67 -12.64 3.84 3.47
N GLY A 68 -11.73 4.60 4.07
CA GLY A 68 -12.01 5.49 5.20
C GLY A 68 -12.56 6.87 4.82
N ARG A 69 -12.76 7.18 3.53
CA ARG A 69 -13.20 8.49 3.04
C ARG A 69 -14.69 8.48 2.73
N THR A 70 -15.37 9.58 3.06
CA THR A 70 -16.79 9.80 2.74
C THR A 70 -16.96 11.16 2.06
N LEU A 71 -17.62 11.18 0.90
CA LEU A 71 -18.05 12.37 0.17
C LEU A 71 -19.57 12.47 0.22
N VAL A 72 -20.09 13.64 0.63
CA VAL A 72 -21.53 13.94 0.67
C VAL A 72 -21.82 15.14 -0.24
N THR A 73 -22.81 15.01 -1.12
CA THR A 73 -23.18 16.04 -2.10
C THR A 73 -24.63 15.86 -2.59
N ASP A 74 -25.22 16.86 -3.21
CA ASP A 74 -26.53 16.75 -3.86
C ASP A 74 -26.44 16.13 -5.27
N TYR A 75 -25.28 16.27 -5.92
CA TYR A 75 -25.04 15.83 -7.29
C TYR A 75 -23.60 15.34 -7.45
N LEU A 76 -23.45 14.18 -8.09
CA LEU A 76 -22.16 13.55 -8.39
C LEU A 76 -22.15 13.07 -9.84
N ARG A 77 -21.07 13.39 -10.57
CA ARG A 77 -20.78 12.87 -11.91
C ARG A 77 -19.37 12.27 -11.90
N VAL A 78 -19.24 10.99 -12.24
CA VAL A 78 -17.97 10.25 -12.23
C VAL A 78 -17.72 9.67 -13.61
N ASN A 79 -16.49 9.84 -14.10
CA ASN A 79 -16.01 9.18 -15.31
C ASN A 79 -15.48 7.78 -14.95
N LEU A 80 -16.11 6.74 -15.48
CA LEU A 80 -15.72 5.35 -15.21
C LEU A 80 -14.64 4.84 -16.18
N ALA A 81 -14.30 5.59 -17.24
CA ALA A 81 -13.25 5.20 -18.16
C ALA A 81 -11.83 5.32 -17.57
N THR A 82 -11.67 6.07 -16.47
CA THR A 82 -10.37 6.38 -15.85
C THR A 82 -10.23 5.82 -14.43
N ASN A 83 -11.14 4.94 -13.98
CA ASN A 83 -11.11 4.36 -12.64
C ASN A 83 -10.28 3.08 -12.59
#